data_AF-A0A4Q2CZK5-F1
#
_entry.id   AF-A0A4Q2CZK5-F1
#
_cell.length_a   1.000
_cell.length_b   1.000
_cell.length_c   1.000
_cell.angle_alpha   90.00
_cell.angle_beta   90.00
_cell.angle_gamma   90.00
#
_symmetry.space_group_name_H-M   'P 1'
#
loop_
_entity.id
_entity.type
_entity.pdbx_description
1 polymer ?
#
loop_
_entity_poly.entity_id
_entity_poly.type
_entity_poly.pdbx_seq_one_letter_code
_entity_poly.pdbx_strand_id
1 'polypeptide(L)'
;MEKALNRVNTLISTLTNVREYTIEWDESQNCHARLFLSFLQPALQSWHGTLTRLSIHVPLHLLNSFVTVKLPHLTDIHICLSSGNLTRREINIHLDGFLVFLHSLKDTLTGMSIKTTPSSVHLELSRFFRYLGAFPHFRSIALTILFDGAQLSLDPQAFSHFVQKHAATLESLSLKITRCAVHSERVAHKCINWIQTILSSIRAQTAGGSGGGSRLPELQHVAVALRPLKAPLHVISDFLAAHSTTLKSITLMDRALDLPDVCAVLPAFSTTGGSGFAQHGSMPLRSLEMRIDALSPNFLSLMARRLPYLQSLKLDRTQTSGYARNSVGKKDLMTSLFEADDFIEMVSATSAQGRIHLVCPDKQKKISSLIGVDCLVQLLRGGENVFVKKHAATLESLSLKTTRCAVHSERVAPECINWIQTILSSIRAQTAGSGGGSRLPELQHVAVALRPLKAPLHVISDFLAAHSTTLKSITLMDRALNLPDVCAVLPAFSTTGGSALAQHGSMLLRSLELRIDALSPNFLSLMARRLPHLQSLKLDLVDRTQMSG
;
A
#
# COMPACT_ATOMS: atom_id res chain seq x y z
N MET A 1 -32.69 5.44 18.76
CA MET A 1 -31.89 5.50 17.50
C MET A 1 -31.96 6.89 16.87
N GLU A 2 -33.15 7.46 16.62
CA GLU A 2 -33.32 8.77 15.98
C GLU A 2 -32.55 9.94 16.61
N LYS A 3 -32.56 10.08 17.95
CA LYS A 3 -31.76 11.12 18.62
C LYS A 3 -30.27 11.03 18.33
N ALA A 4 -29.74 9.81 18.16
CA ALA A 4 -28.34 9.59 17.82
C ALA A 4 -28.07 9.93 16.34
N LEU A 5 -28.99 9.56 15.44
CA LEU A 5 -28.91 9.92 14.02
C LEU A 5 -28.95 11.44 13.81
N ASN A 6 -29.82 12.15 14.54
CA ASN A 6 -29.89 13.61 14.47
C ASN A 6 -28.58 14.27 14.93
N ARG A 7 -27.96 13.76 16.02
CA ARG A 7 -26.66 14.25 16.48
C ARG A 7 -25.56 14.04 15.44
N VAL A 8 -25.55 12.89 14.78
CA VAL A 8 -24.61 12.60 13.68
C VAL A 8 -24.81 13.58 12.53
N ASN A 9 -26.06 13.82 12.11
CA ASN A 9 -26.36 14.74 11.02
C ASN A 9 -25.93 16.17 11.34
N THR A 10 -26.18 16.64 12.58
CA THR A 10 -25.69 17.93 13.05
C THR A 10 -24.16 17.98 12.98
N LEU A 11 -23.47 16.95 13.46
CA LEU A 11 -22.00 16.90 13.43
C LEU A 11 -21.46 16.91 12.00
N ILE A 12 -22.03 16.12 11.09
CA ILE A 12 -21.67 16.10 9.66
C ILE A 12 -21.80 17.51 9.05
N SER A 13 -22.91 18.20 9.32
CA SER A 13 -23.15 19.54 8.78
C SER A 13 -22.17 20.61 9.29
N THR A 14 -21.55 20.40 10.46
CA THR A 14 -20.56 21.34 11.02
C THR A 14 -19.18 21.22 10.36
N LEU A 15 -18.91 20.12 9.66
CA LEU A 15 -17.63 19.88 8.99
C LEU A 15 -17.66 20.48 7.57
N THR A 16 -17.35 21.77 7.42
CA THR A 16 -17.52 22.48 6.14
C THR A 16 -16.41 22.23 5.11
N ASN A 17 -15.22 21.81 5.55
CA ASN A 17 -14.02 21.70 4.72
C ASN A 17 -13.64 20.25 4.37
N VAL A 18 -14.57 19.30 4.41
CA VAL A 18 -14.30 17.89 4.14
C VAL A 18 -14.01 17.68 2.66
N ARG A 19 -12.81 17.20 2.35
CA ARG A 19 -12.38 16.88 0.97
C ARG A 19 -12.37 15.38 0.67
N GLU A 20 -12.21 14.55 1.68
CA GLU A 20 -12.14 13.11 1.55
C GLU A 20 -13.15 12.46 2.47
N TYR A 21 -13.99 11.59 1.92
CA TYR A 21 -14.95 10.80 2.69
C TYR A 21 -14.81 9.32 2.37
N THR A 22 -14.68 8.51 3.42
CA THR A 22 -14.66 7.06 3.32
C THR A 22 -15.74 6.48 4.20
N ILE A 23 -16.54 5.60 3.64
CA ILE A 23 -17.58 4.88 4.36
C ILE A 23 -17.52 3.39 3.98
N GLU A 24 -17.41 2.55 5.00
CA GLU A 24 -17.22 1.11 4.82
C GLU A 24 -18.33 0.31 5.50
N TRP A 25 -18.94 -0.58 4.72
CA TRP A 25 -19.88 -1.58 5.19
C TRP A 25 -19.13 -2.86 5.54
N ASP A 26 -19.21 -3.28 6.79
CA ASP A 26 -18.70 -4.58 7.20
C ASP A 26 -19.71 -5.68 6.83
N GLU A 27 -19.37 -6.50 5.84
CA GLU A 27 -20.21 -7.64 5.41
C GLU A 27 -20.40 -8.69 6.52
N SER A 28 -19.51 -8.75 7.51
CA SER A 28 -19.60 -9.72 8.61
C SER A 28 -20.63 -9.34 9.66
N GLN A 29 -21.05 -8.07 9.68
CA GLN A 29 -22.00 -7.53 10.65
C GLN A 29 -23.35 -7.31 9.99
N ASN A 30 -24.43 -7.69 10.71
CA ASN A 30 -25.81 -7.37 10.33
C ASN A 30 -26.11 -5.89 10.60
N CYS A 31 -25.38 -4.98 9.96
CA CYS A 31 -25.63 -3.56 9.99
C CYS A 31 -26.98 -3.26 9.31
N HIS A 32 -27.74 -2.33 9.86
CA HIS A 32 -29.04 -1.96 9.29
C HIS A 32 -28.86 -0.92 8.17
N ALA A 33 -29.41 -1.17 6.97
CA ALA A 33 -29.26 -0.28 5.80
C ALA A 33 -29.62 1.19 6.09
N ARG A 34 -30.69 1.44 6.88
CA ARG A 34 -31.09 2.80 7.28
C ARG A 34 -30.01 3.53 8.09
N LEU A 35 -29.29 2.82 8.96
CA LEU A 35 -28.22 3.43 9.75
C LEU A 35 -27.14 3.95 8.82
N PHE A 36 -26.73 3.12 7.87
CA PHE A 36 -25.72 3.46 6.88
C PHE A 36 -26.13 4.63 5.99
N LEU A 37 -27.37 4.62 5.47
CA LEU A 37 -27.91 5.73 4.67
C LEU A 37 -27.93 7.04 5.46
N SER A 38 -28.13 6.98 6.78
CA SER A 38 -28.09 8.15 7.66
C SER A 38 -26.69 8.75 7.80
N PHE A 39 -25.62 7.97 7.59
CA PHE A 39 -24.26 8.51 7.49
C PHE A 39 -23.92 8.93 6.06
N LEU A 40 -24.46 8.24 5.06
CA LEU A 40 -24.14 8.49 3.66
C LEU A 40 -24.81 9.76 3.11
N GLN A 41 -26.14 9.83 3.13
CA GLN A 41 -26.87 10.90 2.43
C GLN A 41 -26.58 12.29 3.00
N PRO A 42 -26.60 12.51 4.34
CA PRO A 42 -26.33 13.83 4.91
C PRO A 42 -24.90 14.30 4.65
N ALA A 43 -23.93 13.37 4.63
CA ALA A 43 -22.54 13.67 4.28
C ALA A 43 -22.41 14.16 2.84
N LEU A 44 -22.99 13.42 1.89
CA LEU A 44 -22.94 13.80 0.48
C LEU A 44 -23.67 15.12 0.19
N GLN A 45 -24.75 15.41 0.91
CA GLN A 45 -25.45 16.69 0.81
C GLN A 45 -24.64 17.85 1.43
N SER A 46 -24.07 17.64 2.62
CA SER A 46 -23.33 18.69 3.33
C SER A 46 -22.02 19.05 2.64
N TRP A 47 -21.35 18.08 2.03
CA TRP A 47 -20.00 18.24 1.46
C TRP A 47 -19.99 18.30 -0.07
N HIS A 48 -21.15 18.44 -0.72
CA HIS A 48 -21.25 18.45 -2.17
C HIS A 48 -20.32 19.46 -2.85
N GLY A 49 -20.11 20.63 -2.23
CA GLY A 49 -19.26 21.70 -2.74
C GLY A 49 -17.78 21.59 -2.41
N THR A 50 -17.35 20.61 -1.62
CA THR A 50 -15.95 20.50 -1.15
C THR A 50 -15.33 19.12 -1.32
N LEU A 51 -16.14 18.08 -1.50
CA LEU A 51 -15.69 16.71 -1.59
C LEU A 51 -14.98 16.43 -2.92
N THR A 52 -13.70 16.06 -2.85
CA THR A 52 -12.86 15.71 -4.01
C THR A 52 -12.59 14.21 -4.13
N ARG A 53 -12.58 13.48 -3.00
CA ARG A 53 -12.38 12.03 -2.97
C ARG A 53 -13.48 11.32 -2.20
N LEU A 54 -14.04 10.28 -2.80
CA LEU A 54 -15.08 9.44 -2.20
C LEU A 54 -14.67 7.97 -2.26
N SER A 55 -14.63 7.30 -1.12
CA SER A 55 -14.42 5.86 -1.01
C SER A 55 -15.66 5.19 -0.41
N ILE A 56 -16.30 4.33 -1.17
CA ILE A 56 -17.55 3.68 -0.81
C ILE A 56 -17.38 2.16 -0.86
N HIS A 57 -17.58 1.51 0.27
CA HIS A 57 -17.74 0.06 0.34
C HIS A 57 -19.15 -0.21 0.84
N VAL A 58 -20.07 -0.49 -0.08
CA VAL A 58 -21.51 -0.55 0.21
C VAL A 58 -22.17 -1.73 -0.49
N PRO A 59 -23.23 -2.31 0.10
CA PRO A 59 -24.08 -3.27 -0.59
C PRO A 59 -24.65 -2.66 -1.87
N LEU A 60 -24.65 -3.44 -2.96
CA LEU A 60 -25.08 -3.01 -4.28
C LEU A 60 -26.48 -2.35 -4.30
N HIS A 61 -27.42 -2.87 -3.50
CA HIS A 61 -28.78 -2.32 -3.45
C HIS A 61 -28.86 -0.88 -2.92
N LEU A 62 -27.83 -0.42 -2.19
CA LEU A 62 -27.76 0.96 -1.71
C LEU A 62 -27.14 1.93 -2.72
N LEU A 63 -26.52 1.44 -3.80
CA LEU A 63 -25.93 2.34 -4.81
C LEU A 63 -26.96 3.24 -5.51
N ASN A 64 -28.23 2.86 -5.51
CA ASN A 64 -29.30 3.70 -6.03
C ASN A 64 -29.46 5.02 -5.26
N SER A 65 -28.95 5.12 -4.03
CA SER A 65 -28.97 6.39 -3.29
C SER A 65 -28.10 7.48 -3.90
N PHE A 66 -27.21 7.14 -4.84
CA PHE A 66 -26.32 8.09 -5.51
C PHE A 66 -26.95 8.77 -6.73
N VAL A 67 -28.07 8.24 -7.27
CA VAL A 67 -28.69 8.74 -8.51
C VAL A 67 -28.98 10.24 -8.46
N THR A 68 -29.38 10.75 -7.30
CA THR A 68 -29.73 12.17 -7.11
C THR A 68 -28.58 13.01 -6.55
N VAL A 69 -27.43 12.41 -6.25
CA VAL A 69 -26.30 13.08 -5.62
C VAL A 69 -25.50 13.83 -6.69
N LYS A 70 -25.15 15.09 -6.41
CA LYS A 70 -24.29 15.91 -7.26
C LYS A 70 -23.02 16.25 -6.49
N LEU A 71 -21.86 15.90 -7.04
CA LEU A 71 -20.55 16.19 -6.44
C LEU A 71 -19.64 16.87 -7.49
N PRO A 72 -19.87 18.16 -7.78
CA PRO A 72 -19.22 18.89 -8.87
C PRO A 72 -17.70 19.06 -8.74
N HIS A 73 -17.10 18.68 -7.62
CA HIS A 73 -15.66 18.74 -7.41
C HIS A 73 -15.03 17.35 -7.22
N LEU A 74 -15.80 16.27 -7.38
CA LEU A 74 -15.29 14.92 -7.18
C LEU A 74 -14.34 14.53 -8.30
N THR A 75 -13.08 14.30 -7.96
CA THR A 75 -12.01 13.90 -8.87
C THR A 75 -11.73 12.40 -8.77
N ASP A 76 -11.82 11.84 -7.58
CA ASP A 76 -11.44 10.44 -7.31
C ASP A 76 -12.57 9.66 -6.64
N ILE A 77 -12.91 8.51 -7.23
CA ILE A 77 -13.88 7.59 -6.66
C ILE A 77 -13.29 6.19 -6.48
N HIS A 78 -13.45 5.65 -5.27
CA HIS A 78 -13.10 4.28 -4.93
C HIS A 78 -14.36 3.52 -4.54
N ILE A 79 -14.63 2.41 -5.21
CA ILE A 79 -15.87 1.66 -5.08
C ILE A 79 -15.51 0.22 -4.77
N CYS A 80 -16.00 -0.29 -3.65
CA CYS A 80 -15.94 -1.71 -3.31
C CYS A 80 -17.35 -2.29 -3.41
N LEU A 81 -17.57 -3.08 -4.46
CA LEU A 81 -18.84 -3.69 -4.81
C LEU A 81 -19.01 -5.01 -4.04
N SER A 82 -20.14 -5.11 -3.35
CA SER A 82 -20.61 -6.30 -2.66
C SER A 82 -22.01 -6.65 -3.14
N SER A 83 -22.18 -7.78 -3.84
CA SER A 83 -23.51 -8.22 -4.29
C SER A 83 -24.25 -9.06 -3.27
N GLY A 84 -23.55 -9.71 -2.34
CA GLY A 84 -24.15 -10.75 -1.50
C GLY A 84 -24.95 -11.74 -2.35
N ASN A 85 -26.20 -11.98 -1.95
CA ASN A 85 -27.10 -12.94 -2.61
C ASN A 85 -27.98 -12.33 -3.71
N LEU A 86 -27.67 -11.10 -4.17
CA LEU A 86 -28.46 -10.47 -5.23
C LEU A 86 -28.37 -11.27 -6.53
N THR A 87 -29.51 -11.40 -7.21
CA THR A 87 -29.56 -11.99 -8.54
C THR A 87 -28.89 -11.08 -9.57
N ARG A 88 -28.41 -11.67 -10.66
CA ARG A 88 -27.78 -10.91 -11.75
C ARG A 88 -28.67 -9.78 -12.31
N ARG A 89 -30.00 -9.97 -12.34
CA ARG A 89 -30.96 -8.95 -12.78
C ARG A 89 -30.97 -7.75 -11.83
N GLU A 90 -31.05 -8.00 -10.53
CA GLU A 90 -31.03 -6.94 -9.50
C GLU A 90 -29.71 -6.19 -9.51
N ILE A 91 -28.58 -6.91 -9.60
CA ILE A 91 -27.25 -6.31 -9.73
C ILE A 91 -27.21 -5.32 -10.89
N ASN A 92 -27.69 -5.73 -12.08
CA ASN A 92 -27.72 -4.84 -13.25
C ASN A 92 -28.58 -3.59 -13.02
N ILE A 93 -29.76 -3.73 -12.39
CA ILE A 93 -30.64 -2.58 -12.09
C ILE A 93 -29.90 -1.57 -11.20
N HIS A 94 -29.19 -2.05 -10.17
CA HIS A 94 -28.45 -1.17 -9.26
C HIS A 94 -27.22 -0.52 -9.91
N LEU A 95 -26.50 -1.27 -10.76
CA LEU A 95 -25.37 -0.73 -11.51
C LEU A 95 -25.82 0.30 -12.55
N ASP A 96 -26.95 0.07 -13.23
CA ASP A 96 -27.51 1.01 -14.21
C ASP A 96 -27.88 2.34 -13.53
N GLY A 97 -28.47 2.31 -12.33
CA GLY A 97 -28.70 3.51 -11.52
C GLY A 97 -27.40 4.22 -11.14
N PHE A 98 -26.39 3.46 -10.72
CA PHE A 98 -25.08 4.00 -10.34
C PHE A 98 -24.30 4.61 -11.53
N LEU A 99 -24.49 4.09 -12.74
CA LEU A 99 -23.90 4.66 -13.96
C LEU A 99 -24.35 6.10 -14.21
N VAL A 100 -25.62 6.43 -13.91
CA VAL A 100 -26.14 7.80 -14.01
C VAL A 100 -25.33 8.76 -13.13
N PHE A 101 -25.04 8.35 -11.91
CA PHE A 101 -24.20 9.13 -11.00
C PHE A 101 -22.78 9.28 -11.55
N LEU A 102 -22.14 8.21 -12.03
CA LEU A 102 -20.80 8.30 -12.60
C LEU A 102 -20.74 9.22 -13.83
N HIS A 103 -21.73 9.16 -14.71
CA HIS A 103 -21.79 10.07 -15.87
C HIS A 103 -22.01 11.53 -15.47
N SER A 104 -22.62 11.81 -14.32
CA SER A 104 -22.69 13.19 -13.80
C SER A 104 -21.31 13.77 -13.43
N LEU A 105 -20.30 12.92 -13.27
CA LEU A 105 -18.91 13.29 -12.97
C LEU A 105 -18.04 13.40 -14.23
N LYS A 106 -18.65 13.38 -15.43
CA LYS A 106 -17.94 13.35 -16.71
C LYS A 106 -16.79 14.35 -16.78
N ASP A 107 -17.04 15.59 -16.33
CA ASP A 107 -16.13 16.72 -16.49
C ASP A 107 -15.15 16.89 -15.32
N THR A 108 -15.25 16.07 -14.27
CA THR A 108 -14.43 16.23 -13.05
C THR A 108 -13.62 14.99 -12.71
N LEU A 109 -14.09 13.81 -13.13
CA LEU A 109 -13.51 12.54 -12.74
C LEU A 109 -12.13 12.33 -13.36
N THR A 110 -11.11 12.26 -12.50
CA THR A 110 -9.73 11.96 -12.87
C THR A 110 -9.33 10.53 -12.52
N GLY A 111 -9.94 9.94 -11.48
CA GLY A 111 -9.55 8.64 -10.94
C GLY A 111 -10.74 7.76 -10.59
N MET A 112 -10.71 6.50 -11.01
CA MET A 112 -11.69 5.49 -10.61
C MET A 112 -10.99 4.22 -10.12
N SER A 113 -11.45 3.68 -9.00
CA SER A 113 -11.03 2.38 -8.49
C SER A 113 -12.25 1.52 -8.23
N ILE A 114 -12.28 0.34 -8.84
CA ILE A 114 -13.33 -0.66 -8.65
C ILE A 114 -12.70 -1.88 -8.01
N LYS A 115 -13.23 -2.25 -6.85
CA LYS A 115 -12.89 -3.44 -6.11
C LYS A 115 -14.13 -4.30 -5.94
N THR A 116 -13.99 -5.62 -6.01
CA THR A 116 -15.07 -6.55 -5.69
C THR A 116 -14.72 -7.36 -4.46
N THR A 117 -15.74 -7.82 -3.75
CA THR A 117 -15.60 -8.69 -2.58
C THR A 117 -15.84 -10.16 -2.95
N PRO A 118 -15.38 -11.12 -2.11
CA PRO A 118 -15.68 -12.53 -2.31
C PRO A 118 -17.18 -12.87 -2.33
N SER A 119 -18.04 -12.06 -1.70
CA SER A 119 -19.48 -12.25 -1.76
C SER A 119 -20.10 -11.85 -3.11
N SER A 120 -19.30 -11.30 -4.04
CA SER A 120 -19.76 -10.84 -5.35
C SER A 120 -19.76 -11.91 -6.43
N VAL A 121 -20.39 -13.06 -6.17
CA VAL A 121 -20.36 -14.26 -7.03
C VAL A 121 -21.10 -14.05 -8.34
N HIS A 122 -22.24 -13.36 -8.31
CA HIS A 122 -23.08 -13.12 -9.50
C HIS A 122 -22.79 -11.80 -10.22
N LEU A 123 -21.79 -11.05 -9.73
CA LEU A 123 -21.42 -9.76 -10.28
C LEU A 123 -20.73 -9.92 -11.65
N GLU A 124 -21.28 -9.24 -12.65
CA GLU A 124 -20.75 -9.21 -14.01
C GLU A 124 -20.45 -7.75 -14.37
N LEU A 125 -19.17 -7.44 -14.65
CA LEU A 125 -18.71 -6.08 -14.87
C LEU A 125 -18.55 -5.72 -16.36
N SER A 126 -18.56 -6.68 -17.28
CA SER A 126 -18.39 -6.34 -18.70
C SER A 126 -19.54 -5.51 -19.25
N ARG A 127 -20.78 -5.69 -18.76
CA ARG A 127 -21.89 -4.75 -19.06
C ARG A 127 -21.58 -3.34 -18.54
N PHE A 128 -21.16 -3.24 -17.29
CA PHE A 128 -20.84 -1.96 -16.64
C PHE A 128 -19.77 -1.18 -17.41
N PHE A 129 -18.65 -1.81 -17.79
CA PHE A 129 -17.59 -1.15 -18.56
C PHE A 129 -18.01 -0.75 -19.99
N ARG A 130 -18.91 -1.51 -20.63
CA ARG A 130 -19.44 -1.14 -21.95
C ARG A 130 -20.24 0.17 -21.92
N TYR A 131 -21.05 0.36 -20.87
CA TYR A 131 -21.88 1.55 -20.71
C TYR A 131 -21.18 2.74 -20.04
N LEU A 132 -19.98 2.55 -19.47
CA LEU A 132 -19.18 3.68 -19.03
C LEU A 132 -18.80 4.58 -20.22
N GLY A 133 -19.02 5.88 -20.02
CA GLY A 133 -18.73 6.92 -21.00
C GLY A 133 -17.24 7.22 -21.10
N ALA A 134 -16.92 8.27 -21.86
CA ALA A 134 -15.59 8.86 -21.88
C ALA A 134 -15.52 10.04 -20.90
N PHE A 135 -14.40 10.13 -20.18
CA PHE A 135 -14.12 11.10 -19.15
C PHE A 135 -12.89 11.92 -19.59
N PRO A 136 -13.03 13.19 -20.01
CA PRO A 136 -11.95 13.95 -20.64
C PRO A 136 -10.69 14.15 -19.79
N HIS A 137 -10.83 14.12 -18.45
CA HIS A 137 -9.72 14.34 -17.51
C HIS A 137 -9.24 13.07 -16.82
N PHE A 138 -9.62 11.90 -17.35
CA PHE A 138 -9.39 10.62 -16.70
C PHE A 138 -7.95 10.16 -16.82
N ARG A 139 -7.28 10.03 -15.67
CA ARG A 139 -5.85 9.75 -15.55
C ARG A 139 -5.56 8.43 -14.86
N SER A 140 -6.47 7.91 -14.02
CA SER A 140 -6.18 6.73 -13.22
C SER A 140 -7.34 5.74 -13.17
N ILE A 141 -7.06 4.48 -13.48
CA ILE A 141 -7.99 3.36 -13.32
C ILE A 141 -7.36 2.23 -12.53
N ALA A 142 -8.11 1.72 -11.55
CA ALA A 142 -7.74 0.54 -10.79
C ALA A 142 -8.87 -0.48 -10.80
N LEU A 143 -8.58 -1.70 -11.23
CA LEU A 143 -9.51 -2.83 -11.18
C LEU A 143 -8.94 -3.90 -10.23
N THR A 144 -9.72 -4.25 -9.20
CA THR A 144 -9.38 -5.28 -8.24
C THR A 144 -10.52 -6.30 -8.17
N ILE A 145 -10.38 -7.41 -8.88
CA ILE A 145 -11.41 -8.45 -8.97
C ILE A 145 -10.94 -9.79 -8.39
N LEU A 146 -11.83 -10.78 -8.29
CA LEU A 146 -11.45 -12.12 -7.85
C LEU A 146 -10.39 -12.70 -8.79
N PHE A 147 -9.47 -13.50 -8.24
CA PHE A 147 -8.34 -14.05 -9.00
C PHE A 147 -8.77 -14.87 -10.24
N ASP A 148 -9.90 -15.57 -10.19
CA ASP A 148 -10.44 -16.36 -11.30
C ASP A 148 -11.03 -15.53 -12.45
N GLY A 149 -11.18 -14.21 -12.29
CA GLY A 149 -11.72 -13.32 -13.31
C GLY A 149 -13.19 -13.55 -13.64
N ALA A 150 -13.97 -14.24 -12.78
CA ALA A 150 -15.37 -14.58 -13.05
C ALA A 150 -16.24 -13.35 -13.38
N GLN A 151 -15.89 -12.20 -12.80
CA GLN A 151 -16.57 -10.91 -12.98
C GLN A 151 -16.40 -10.29 -14.37
N LEU A 152 -15.56 -10.86 -15.24
CA LEU A 152 -15.37 -10.45 -16.64
C LEU A 152 -15.66 -11.61 -17.62
N SER A 153 -16.44 -12.60 -17.19
CA SER A 153 -16.61 -13.87 -17.92
C SER A 153 -17.32 -13.74 -19.28
N LEU A 154 -18.24 -12.78 -19.42
CA LEU A 154 -18.95 -12.56 -20.68
C LEU A 154 -18.05 -11.96 -21.75
N ASP A 155 -17.39 -10.87 -21.41
CA ASP A 155 -16.56 -10.10 -22.33
C ASP A 155 -15.33 -9.55 -21.58
N PRO A 156 -14.21 -10.31 -21.59
CA PRO A 156 -12.96 -9.88 -20.98
C PRO A 156 -12.38 -8.60 -21.61
N GLN A 157 -12.83 -8.22 -22.82
CA GLN A 157 -12.33 -7.07 -23.55
C GLN A 157 -13.04 -5.78 -23.19
N ALA A 158 -14.21 -5.84 -22.55
CA ALA A 158 -14.97 -4.66 -22.15
C ALA A 158 -14.13 -3.67 -21.33
N PHE A 159 -13.32 -4.15 -20.39
CA PHE A 159 -12.42 -3.31 -19.60
C PHE A 159 -11.30 -2.71 -20.46
N SER A 160 -10.66 -3.52 -21.32
CA SER A 160 -9.60 -3.04 -22.23
C SER A 160 -10.12 -1.94 -23.15
N HIS A 161 -11.33 -2.11 -23.71
CA HIS A 161 -11.97 -1.07 -24.53
C HIS A 161 -12.25 0.20 -23.73
N PHE A 162 -12.68 0.08 -22.47
CA PHE A 162 -12.85 1.23 -21.59
C PHE A 162 -11.52 1.95 -21.32
N VAL A 163 -10.43 1.21 -21.07
CA VAL A 163 -9.08 1.78 -20.93
C VAL A 163 -8.67 2.55 -22.19
N GLN A 164 -8.92 1.98 -23.37
CA GLN A 164 -8.56 2.62 -24.64
C GLN A 164 -9.33 3.91 -24.92
N LYS A 165 -10.59 4.03 -24.48
CA LYS A 165 -11.34 5.29 -24.58
C LYS A 165 -10.60 6.47 -23.92
N HIS A 166 -9.66 6.19 -23.00
CA HIS A 166 -8.91 7.15 -22.22
C HIS A 166 -7.41 7.09 -22.49
N ALA A 167 -6.97 6.44 -23.57
CA ALA A 167 -5.56 6.15 -23.81
C ALA A 167 -4.67 7.40 -23.84
N ALA A 168 -5.20 8.52 -24.37
CA ALA A 168 -4.48 9.78 -24.47
C ALA A 168 -4.20 10.48 -23.13
N THR A 169 -4.98 10.19 -22.08
CA THR A 169 -4.89 10.89 -20.78
C THR A 169 -4.51 9.96 -19.63
N LEU A 170 -4.51 8.65 -19.85
CA LEU A 170 -4.31 7.67 -18.78
C LEU A 170 -2.85 7.61 -18.33
N GLU A 171 -2.62 8.03 -17.09
CA GLU A 171 -1.32 8.05 -16.42
C GLU A 171 -1.08 6.83 -15.52
N SER A 172 -2.15 6.20 -15.02
CA SER A 172 -2.07 5.14 -14.02
C SER A 172 -3.02 3.99 -14.31
N LEU A 173 -2.48 2.77 -14.38
CA LEU A 173 -3.22 1.52 -14.56
C LEU A 173 -2.89 0.55 -13.44
N SER A 174 -3.91 0.10 -12.71
CA SER A 174 -3.76 -0.95 -11.70
C SER A 174 -4.71 -2.13 -11.94
N LEU A 175 -4.14 -3.33 -12.02
CA LEU A 175 -4.85 -4.60 -12.16
C LEU A 175 -4.44 -5.50 -10.99
N LYS A 176 -5.30 -5.61 -9.98
CA LYS A 176 -5.03 -6.40 -8.77
C LYS A 176 -6.03 -7.53 -8.63
N ILE A 177 -5.72 -8.46 -7.75
CA ILE A 177 -6.62 -9.55 -7.40
C ILE A 177 -7.07 -9.45 -5.93
N THR A 178 -8.23 -10.02 -5.66
CA THR A 178 -8.70 -10.38 -4.32
C THR A 178 -8.75 -11.90 -4.17
N ARG A 179 -8.94 -12.35 -2.93
CA ARG A 179 -9.07 -13.79 -2.63
C ARG A 179 -10.32 -14.33 -3.32
N CYS A 180 -10.20 -15.47 -4.00
CA CYS A 180 -11.34 -16.14 -4.61
C CYS A 180 -12.37 -16.55 -3.56
N ALA A 181 -13.64 -16.46 -3.95
CA ALA A 181 -14.73 -17.15 -3.28
C ALA A 181 -14.77 -18.62 -3.70
N VAL A 182 -15.40 -19.46 -2.89
CA VAL A 182 -15.76 -20.81 -3.32
C VAL A 182 -16.93 -20.67 -4.30
N HIS A 183 -16.69 -20.98 -5.57
CA HIS A 183 -17.73 -20.97 -6.59
C HIS A 183 -18.39 -22.35 -6.64
N SER A 184 -19.73 -22.38 -6.70
CA SER A 184 -20.48 -23.61 -7.02
C SER A 184 -20.32 -24.00 -8.48
N GLU A 185 -20.15 -23.01 -9.37
CA GLU A 185 -20.00 -23.18 -10.81
C GLU A 185 -18.52 -23.14 -11.25
N ARG A 186 -18.18 -23.93 -12.26
CA ARG A 186 -16.83 -23.91 -12.86
C ARG A 186 -16.64 -22.62 -13.64
N VAL A 187 -15.74 -21.75 -13.16
CA VAL A 187 -15.29 -20.57 -13.91
C VAL A 187 -14.57 -21.01 -15.18
N ALA A 188 -14.90 -20.39 -16.32
CA ALA A 188 -14.29 -20.71 -17.59
C ALA A 188 -12.76 -20.51 -17.54
N HIS A 189 -11.99 -21.48 -18.04
CA HIS A 189 -10.52 -21.44 -18.00
C HIS A 189 -9.92 -20.17 -18.63
N LYS A 190 -10.60 -19.57 -19.61
CA LYS A 190 -10.21 -18.32 -20.26
C LYS A 190 -10.17 -17.10 -19.32
N CYS A 191 -10.91 -17.14 -18.20
CA CYS A 191 -11.01 -16.02 -17.27
C CYS A 191 -9.86 -15.96 -16.26
N ILE A 192 -9.17 -17.09 -16.01
CA ILE A 192 -8.09 -17.17 -15.02
C ILE A 192 -6.91 -16.24 -15.36
N ASN A 193 -6.67 -16.00 -16.66
CA ASN A 193 -5.61 -15.14 -17.15
C ASN A 193 -6.13 -13.75 -17.56
N TRP A 194 -7.19 -13.25 -16.93
CA TRP A 194 -7.84 -12.00 -17.33
C TRP A 194 -6.88 -10.80 -17.35
N ILE A 195 -5.91 -10.74 -16.43
CA ILE A 195 -4.88 -9.68 -16.40
C ILE A 195 -4.05 -9.74 -17.69
N GLN A 196 -3.53 -10.91 -18.04
CA GLN A 196 -2.72 -11.09 -19.25
C GLN A 196 -3.55 -10.81 -20.51
N THR A 197 -4.83 -11.22 -20.53
CA THR A 197 -5.76 -10.90 -21.62
C THR A 197 -5.96 -9.40 -21.78
N ILE A 198 -6.14 -8.64 -20.68
CA ILE A 198 -6.27 -7.18 -20.74
C ILE A 198 -4.99 -6.53 -21.25
N LEU A 199 -3.83 -6.87 -20.67
CA LEU A 199 -2.55 -6.29 -21.08
C LEU A 199 -2.21 -6.61 -22.54
N SER A 200 -2.50 -7.84 -22.98
CA SER A 200 -2.29 -8.27 -24.37
C SER A 200 -3.21 -7.53 -25.33
N SER A 201 -4.47 -7.28 -24.93
CA SER A 201 -5.42 -6.53 -25.74
C SER A 201 -5.03 -5.07 -25.88
N ILE A 202 -4.67 -4.43 -24.77
CA ILE A 202 -4.15 -3.06 -24.75
C ILE A 202 -2.96 -2.96 -25.71
N ARG A 203 -2.03 -3.93 -25.65
CA ARG A 203 -0.87 -4.01 -26.54
C ARG A 203 -1.24 -4.29 -28.00
N ALA A 204 -2.10 -5.27 -28.28
CA ALA A 204 -2.41 -5.69 -29.65
C ALA A 204 -3.05 -4.57 -30.48
N GLN A 205 -3.87 -3.74 -29.83
CA GLN A 205 -4.48 -2.56 -30.43
C GLN A 205 -3.46 -1.48 -30.80
N THR A 206 -2.24 -1.52 -30.24
CA THR A 206 -1.13 -0.64 -30.62
C THR A 206 -0.32 -1.12 -31.83
N ALA A 207 -0.42 -2.41 -32.19
CA ALA A 207 0.44 -3.03 -33.20
C ALA A 207 -0.22 -3.15 -34.59
N GLY A 208 -1.55 -3.10 -34.66
CA GLY A 208 -2.32 -3.33 -35.89
C GLY A 208 -2.74 -2.04 -36.59
N GLY A 209 -1.98 -1.62 -37.60
CA GLY A 209 -2.48 -0.80 -38.72
C GLY A 209 -2.02 0.65 -38.77
N SER A 210 -1.09 0.94 -39.70
CA SER A 210 -0.84 2.13 -40.55
C SER A 210 -1.29 3.57 -40.16
N GLY A 211 -1.73 3.83 -38.93
CA GLY A 211 -2.28 5.10 -38.51
C GLY A 211 -2.25 5.26 -36.99
N GLY A 212 -1.06 5.33 -36.40
CA GLY A 212 -0.81 5.96 -35.09
C GLY A 212 -1.74 5.58 -33.93
N GLY A 213 -2.33 4.39 -33.93
CA GLY A 213 -3.37 3.96 -33.00
C GLY A 213 -2.84 3.69 -31.60
N SER A 214 -2.90 4.73 -30.78
CA SER A 214 -2.70 4.87 -29.34
C SER A 214 -2.03 3.73 -28.57
N ARG A 215 -0.72 3.89 -28.37
CA ARG A 215 -0.07 3.52 -27.09
C ARG A 215 -0.83 4.18 -25.93
N LEU A 216 -0.50 3.85 -24.68
CA LEU A 216 -0.88 4.70 -23.55
C LEU A 216 0.27 5.72 -23.36
N PRO A 217 0.35 6.83 -24.14
CA PRO A 217 1.53 7.70 -24.18
C PRO A 217 1.83 8.36 -22.83
N GLU A 218 0.79 8.60 -22.03
CA GLU A 218 0.94 9.26 -20.73
C GLU A 218 1.13 8.27 -19.57
N LEU A 219 1.18 6.95 -19.84
CA LEU A 219 1.23 5.94 -18.80
C LEU A 219 2.54 5.99 -18.02
N GLN A 220 2.43 6.37 -16.76
CA GLN A 220 3.55 6.56 -15.83
C GLN A 220 3.56 5.54 -14.69
N HIS A 221 2.41 5.00 -14.32
CA HIS A 221 2.26 4.12 -13.16
C HIS A 221 1.54 2.83 -13.53
N VAL A 222 2.18 1.69 -13.24
CA VAL A 222 1.60 0.36 -13.48
C VAL A 222 1.69 -0.48 -12.23
N ALA A 223 0.55 -1.01 -11.78
CA ALA A 223 0.49 -1.90 -10.63
C ALA A 223 -0.29 -3.17 -10.98
N VAL A 224 0.41 -4.30 -11.13
CA VAL A 224 -0.14 -5.54 -11.67
C VAL A 224 0.10 -6.71 -10.71
N ALA A 225 -0.95 -7.49 -10.45
CA ALA A 225 -0.85 -8.78 -9.80
C ALA A 225 -0.35 -9.86 -10.78
N LEU A 226 0.69 -10.57 -10.39
CA LEU A 226 1.34 -11.60 -11.20
C LEU A 226 0.70 -12.98 -10.98
N ARG A 227 -0.61 -13.07 -11.18
CA ARG A 227 -1.32 -14.35 -11.09
C ARG A 227 -1.94 -14.77 -12.45
N PRO A 228 -2.15 -16.08 -12.68
CA PRO A 228 -1.74 -17.23 -11.85
C PRO A 228 -0.22 -17.32 -11.67
N LEU A 229 0.25 -17.99 -10.61
CA LEU A 229 1.69 -18.03 -10.27
C LEU A 229 2.57 -18.62 -11.39
N LYS A 230 2.00 -19.50 -12.22
CA LYS A 230 2.67 -20.10 -13.38
C LYS A 230 2.37 -19.36 -14.70
N ALA A 231 1.71 -18.21 -14.64
CA ALA A 231 1.47 -17.42 -15.85
C ALA A 231 2.81 -17.04 -16.49
N PRO A 232 2.88 -17.06 -17.83
CA PRO A 232 4.09 -16.66 -18.51
C PRO A 232 4.30 -15.15 -18.35
N LEU A 233 5.53 -14.74 -18.01
CA LEU A 233 5.87 -13.34 -17.75
C LEU A 233 6.08 -12.50 -19.01
N HIS A 234 6.20 -13.13 -20.19
CA HIS A 234 6.46 -12.42 -21.46
C HIS A 234 5.39 -11.37 -21.76
N VAL A 235 4.10 -11.65 -21.48
CA VAL A 235 3.02 -10.69 -21.72
C VAL A 235 3.25 -9.38 -20.97
N ILE A 236 3.64 -9.48 -19.71
CA ILE A 236 3.92 -8.32 -18.86
C ILE A 236 5.23 -7.66 -19.27
N SER A 237 6.28 -8.44 -19.55
CA SER A 237 7.54 -7.92 -20.06
C SER A 237 7.33 -7.09 -21.33
N ASP A 238 6.60 -7.63 -22.31
CA ASP A 238 6.31 -6.95 -23.58
C ASP A 238 5.46 -5.69 -23.35
N PHE A 239 4.48 -5.74 -22.44
CA PHE A 239 3.68 -4.58 -22.08
C PHE A 239 4.53 -3.48 -21.44
N LEU A 240 5.42 -3.85 -20.50
CA LEU A 240 6.32 -2.90 -19.85
C LEU A 240 7.36 -2.34 -20.84
N ALA A 241 7.87 -3.18 -21.75
CA ALA A 241 8.79 -2.75 -22.80
C ALA A 241 8.15 -1.71 -23.73
N ALA A 242 6.89 -1.92 -24.11
CA ALA A 242 6.13 -0.98 -24.95
C ALA A 242 5.92 0.40 -24.28
N HIS A 243 5.98 0.48 -22.95
CA HIS A 243 5.80 1.71 -22.17
C HIS A 243 7.08 2.11 -21.40
N SER A 244 8.23 1.54 -21.76
CA SER A 244 9.47 1.70 -21.00
C SER A 244 9.95 3.15 -20.94
N THR A 245 9.62 3.96 -21.94
CA THR A 245 10.01 5.37 -22.03
C THR A 245 9.15 6.32 -21.22
N THR A 246 7.98 5.87 -20.72
CA THR A 246 7.00 6.72 -20.01
C THR A 246 6.84 6.30 -18.55
N LEU A 247 7.06 5.01 -18.25
CA LEU A 247 6.86 4.45 -16.92
C LEU A 247 7.87 4.97 -15.89
N LYS A 248 7.32 5.54 -14.81
CA LYS A 248 8.06 6.03 -13.64
C LYS A 248 7.91 5.12 -12.43
N SER A 249 6.81 4.37 -12.32
CA SER A 249 6.55 3.47 -11.19
C SER A 249 5.98 2.13 -11.64
N ILE A 250 6.57 1.05 -11.14
CA ILE A 250 6.11 -0.31 -11.38
C ILE A 250 5.87 -1.01 -10.03
N THR A 251 4.73 -1.68 -9.92
CA THR A 251 4.37 -2.50 -8.75
C THR A 251 3.94 -3.89 -9.20
N LEU A 252 4.72 -4.91 -8.86
CA LEU A 252 4.48 -6.32 -9.22
C LEU A 252 4.10 -7.12 -7.97
N MET A 253 2.85 -7.57 -7.90
CA MET A 253 2.28 -8.17 -6.68
C MET A 253 2.03 -9.68 -6.84
N ASP A 254 1.73 -10.35 -5.72
CA ASP A 254 1.19 -11.72 -5.60
C ASP A 254 2.05 -12.91 -6.03
N ARG A 255 3.08 -12.74 -6.87
CA ARG A 255 4.09 -13.77 -7.19
C ARG A 255 5.46 -13.34 -6.70
N ALA A 256 6.15 -14.23 -6.00
CA ALA A 256 7.56 -14.07 -5.70
C ALA A 256 8.36 -14.24 -7.00
N LEU A 257 9.18 -13.26 -7.35
CA LEU A 257 10.08 -13.35 -8.49
C LEU A 257 11.46 -13.83 -8.01
N ASP A 258 12.01 -14.80 -8.73
CA ASP A 258 13.42 -15.15 -8.62
C ASP A 258 14.27 -14.22 -9.52
N LEU A 259 15.59 -14.36 -9.46
CA LEU A 259 16.50 -13.53 -10.24
C LEU A 259 16.28 -13.68 -11.78
N PRO A 260 16.10 -14.90 -12.33
CA PRO A 260 15.70 -15.08 -13.73
C PRO A 260 14.41 -14.35 -14.13
N ASP A 261 13.35 -14.45 -13.32
CA ASP A 261 12.07 -13.77 -13.55
C ASP A 261 12.26 -12.24 -13.61
N VAL A 262 13.03 -11.68 -12.67
CA VAL A 262 13.33 -10.23 -12.66
C VAL A 262 14.14 -9.81 -13.88
N CYS A 263 15.11 -10.63 -14.29
CA CYS A 263 15.89 -10.41 -15.50
C CYS A 263 15.02 -10.44 -16.77
N ALA A 264 13.97 -11.26 -16.79
CA ALA A 264 13.03 -11.37 -17.89
C ALA A 264 12.01 -10.21 -17.93
N VAL A 265 11.59 -9.67 -16.79
CA VAL A 265 10.55 -8.62 -16.72
C VAL A 265 11.11 -7.21 -16.87
N LEU A 266 12.35 -6.96 -16.43
CA LEU A 266 12.95 -5.62 -16.42
C LEU A 266 14.03 -5.32 -17.48
N PRO A 267 14.20 -6.09 -18.59
CA PRO A 267 15.28 -5.80 -19.54
C PRO A 267 15.09 -4.43 -20.21
N ALA A 268 13.84 -4.02 -20.46
CA ALA A 268 13.52 -2.78 -21.15
C ALA A 268 13.91 -1.49 -20.40
N PHE A 269 14.18 -1.57 -19.10
CA PHE A 269 14.60 -0.43 -18.28
C PHE A 269 16.12 -0.38 -18.05
N SER A 270 16.86 -1.36 -18.58
CA SER A 270 18.30 -1.48 -18.36
C SER A 270 19.08 -0.48 -19.22
N THR A 271 19.90 0.37 -18.59
CA THR A 271 20.76 1.33 -19.29
C THR A 271 22.04 0.70 -19.87
N THR A 272 22.42 -0.50 -19.41
CA THR A 272 23.70 -1.16 -19.75
C THR A 272 23.64 -2.08 -20.97
N GLY A 273 22.61 -1.97 -21.82
CA GLY A 273 22.50 -2.77 -23.04
C GLY A 273 23.38 -2.22 -24.17
N GLY A 274 24.54 -2.83 -24.41
CA GLY A 274 25.48 -2.50 -25.49
C GLY A 274 25.01 -2.77 -26.93
N SER A 275 23.70 -2.83 -27.18
CA SER A 275 23.19 -2.76 -28.56
C SER A 275 23.09 -1.28 -28.94
N GLY A 276 23.96 -0.83 -29.84
CA GLY A 276 24.14 0.58 -30.24
C GLY A 276 22.96 1.28 -30.94
N PHE A 277 21.71 1.03 -30.51
CA PHE A 277 20.50 1.57 -31.12
C PHE A 277 19.48 2.19 -30.13
N ALA A 278 19.84 2.51 -28.89
CA ALA A 278 18.92 3.24 -27.99
C ALA A 278 19.62 4.13 -26.96
N GLN A 279 20.23 5.23 -27.43
CA GLN A 279 20.42 6.44 -26.63
C GLN A 279 19.40 7.49 -27.09
N HIS A 280 18.95 8.30 -26.14
CA HIS A 280 17.98 9.42 -26.23
C HIS A 280 16.54 9.09 -25.82
N GLY A 281 16.21 9.37 -24.55
CA GLY A 281 14.86 9.82 -24.18
C GLY A 281 14.05 8.94 -23.23
N SER A 282 14.52 7.76 -22.81
CA SER A 282 13.75 6.93 -21.87
C SER A 282 13.63 7.62 -20.52
N MET A 283 12.40 7.95 -20.09
CA MET A 283 12.18 8.44 -18.72
C MET A 283 12.67 7.36 -17.74
N PRO A 284 13.50 7.73 -16.76
CA PRO A 284 14.01 6.75 -15.83
C PRO A 284 12.90 6.21 -14.92
N LEU A 285 12.86 4.88 -14.78
CA LEU A 285 12.06 4.22 -13.74
C LEU A 285 12.53 4.70 -12.37
N ARG A 286 11.64 5.32 -11.59
CA ARG A 286 11.95 5.92 -10.29
C ARG A 286 11.49 5.08 -9.11
N SER A 287 10.43 4.31 -9.28
CA SER A 287 9.86 3.49 -8.21
C SER A 287 9.61 2.07 -8.67
N LEU A 288 10.03 1.11 -7.86
CA LEU A 288 9.87 -0.31 -8.11
C LEU A 288 9.45 -1.01 -6.83
N GLU A 289 8.27 -1.59 -6.87
CA GLU A 289 7.76 -2.47 -5.83
C GLU A 289 7.60 -3.87 -6.42
N MET A 290 8.18 -4.88 -5.77
CA MET A 290 7.99 -6.25 -6.20
C MET A 290 8.11 -7.22 -5.03
N ARG A 291 7.53 -8.40 -5.22
CA ARG A 291 7.69 -9.52 -4.30
C ARG A 291 8.83 -10.41 -4.80
N ILE A 292 9.82 -10.71 -3.96
CA ILE A 292 10.98 -11.54 -4.33
C ILE A 292 11.04 -12.82 -3.51
N ASP A 293 11.56 -13.89 -4.12
CA ASP A 293 11.75 -15.17 -3.44
C ASP A 293 12.95 -15.12 -2.48
N ALA A 294 14.10 -14.71 -3.01
CA ALA A 294 15.34 -14.57 -2.26
C ALA A 294 15.97 -13.20 -2.52
N LEU A 295 16.35 -12.52 -1.43
CA LEU A 295 17.23 -11.35 -1.50
C LEU A 295 18.67 -11.83 -1.48
N SER A 296 19.43 -11.51 -2.53
CA SER A 296 20.85 -11.84 -2.62
C SER A 296 21.68 -10.59 -2.97
N PRO A 297 22.99 -10.58 -2.65
CA PRO A 297 23.92 -9.54 -3.09
C PRO A 297 23.87 -9.33 -4.62
N ASN A 298 23.80 -10.42 -5.38
CA ASN A 298 23.71 -10.39 -6.84
C ASN A 298 22.43 -9.71 -7.33
N PHE A 299 21.30 -9.92 -6.65
CA PHE A 299 20.05 -9.24 -6.97
C PHE A 299 20.18 -7.72 -6.81
N LEU A 300 20.71 -7.26 -5.67
CA LEU A 300 20.88 -5.83 -5.40
C LEU A 300 21.88 -5.18 -6.36
N SER A 301 23.00 -5.85 -6.64
CA SER A 301 23.99 -5.42 -7.63
C SER A 301 23.36 -5.31 -9.03
N LEU A 302 22.54 -6.29 -9.42
CA LEU A 302 21.82 -6.26 -10.69
C LEU A 302 20.82 -5.09 -10.76
N MET A 303 20.07 -4.82 -9.69
CA MET A 303 19.16 -3.67 -9.61
C MET A 303 19.91 -2.33 -9.69
N ALA A 304 20.99 -2.16 -8.91
CA ALA A 304 21.79 -0.95 -8.90
C ALA A 304 22.40 -0.66 -10.29
N ARG A 305 22.88 -1.71 -10.98
CA ARG A 305 23.46 -1.60 -12.32
C ARG A 305 22.40 -1.31 -13.40
N ARG A 306 21.25 -1.99 -13.35
CA ARG A 306 20.22 -1.89 -14.40
C ARG A 306 19.31 -0.68 -14.23
N LEU A 307 19.07 -0.25 -13.01
CA LEU A 307 18.12 0.81 -12.67
C LEU A 307 18.81 1.94 -11.90
N PRO A 308 19.82 2.62 -12.49
CA PRO A 308 20.65 3.58 -11.77
C PRO A 308 19.87 4.81 -11.27
N TYR A 309 18.68 5.06 -11.83
CA TYR A 309 17.82 6.20 -11.49
C TYR A 309 16.69 5.84 -10.51
N LEU A 310 16.70 4.62 -9.96
CA LEU A 310 15.66 4.17 -9.04
C LEU A 310 15.78 4.90 -7.70
N GLN A 311 14.74 5.68 -7.36
CA GLN A 311 14.64 6.46 -6.13
C GLN A 311 13.97 5.66 -5.00
N SER A 312 13.05 4.76 -5.34
CA SER A 312 12.28 3.96 -4.40
C SER A 312 12.30 2.50 -4.80
N LEU A 313 12.83 1.65 -3.91
CA LEU A 313 12.83 0.19 -4.06
C LEU A 313 12.13 -0.43 -2.87
N LYS A 314 10.99 -1.08 -3.12
CA LYS A 314 10.24 -1.84 -2.11
C LYS A 314 10.26 -3.32 -2.48
N LEU A 315 10.86 -4.13 -1.61
CA LEU A 315 11.01 -5.57 -1.79
C LEU A 315 10.24 -6.30 -0.70
N ASP A 316 9.21 -7.03 -1.11
CA ASP A 316 8.44 -7.88 -0.21
C ASP A 316 8.95 -9.33 -0.35
N ARG A 317 9.64 -9.85 0.67
CA ARG A 317 10.16 -11.22 0.62
C ARG A 317 9.07 -12.23 0.94
N THR A 318 8.95 -13.26 0.10
CA THR A 318 8.13 -14.42 0.43
C THR A 318 8.94 -15.39 1.24
N GLN A 319 8.54 -15.63 2.49
CA GLN A 319 9.05 -16.83 3.14
C GLN A 319 8.41 -18.00 2.40
N THR A 320 9.21 -18.73 1.63
CA THR A 320 8.84 -20.07 1.17
C THR A 320 8.53 -20.85 2.43
N SER A 321 7.24 -20.98 2.76
CA SER A 321 6.79 -21.94 3.76
C SER A 321 7.41 -23.25 3.34
N GLY A 322 8.25 -23.84 4.18
CA GLY A 322 8.94 -25.10 3.93
C GLY A 322 7.97 -26.27 3.81
N TYR A 323 7.09 -26.26 2.82
CA TYR A 323 6.79 -27.44 2.02
C TYR A 323 8.07 -27.79 1.26
N ALA A 324 9.10 -28.16 2.04
CA ALA A 324 10.18 -28.97 1.54
C ALA A 324 9.50 -30.16 0.87
N ARG A 325 9.87 -30.35 -0.40
CA ARG A 325 9.65 -31.55 -1.18
C ARG A 325 9.86 -32.78 -0.28
N ASN A 326 8.79 -33.34 0.28
CA ASN A 326 8.76 -34.73 0.70
C ASN A 326 8.57 -35.57 -0.56
N SER A 327 9.55 -35.52 -1.46
CA SER A 327 9.66 -36.38 -2.63
C SER A 327 11.05 -36.18 -3.21
N VAL A 328 12.04 -36.91 -2.67
CA VAL A 328 13.11 -37.64 -3.36
C VAL A 328 14.11 -38.10 -2.30
N GLY A 329 14.60 -39.32 -2.46
CA GLY A 329 15.24 -40.15 -1.45
C GLY A 329 16.40 -39.53 -0.69
N LYS A 330 16.44 -39.89 0.59
CA LYS A 330 17.65 -40.04 1.40
C LYS A 330 18.67 -40.89 0.62
N LYS A 331 19.80 -40.31 0.21
CA LYS A 331 21.14 -40.90 0.27
C LYS A 331 22.19 -39.92 -0.28
N ASP A 332 23.24 -39.77 0.51
CA ASP A 332 24.60 -39.37 0.14
C ASP A 332 24.83 -37.96 -0.43
N LEU A 333 25.31 -37.04 0.44
CA LEU A 333 26.63 -36.42 0.30
C LEU A 333 26.83 -35.40 1.43
N MET A 334 27.73 -35.75 2.34
CA MET A 334 28.22 -34.96 3.45
C MET A 334 29.74 -35.00 3.31
N THR A 335 30.34 -34.06 2.56
CA THR A 335 31.78 -33.73 2.58
C THR A 335 32.13 -32.70 1.49
N SER A 336 32.31 -31.44 1.89
CA SER A 336 33.40 -30.53 1.48
C SER A 336 33.08 -29.14 2.06
N LEU A 337 33.68 -28.82 3.21
CA LEU A 337 34.91 -28.03 3.36
C LEU A 337 34.64 -26.54 3.26
N PHE A 338 34.61 -25.94 4.45
CA PHE A 338 34.77 -24.52 4.70
C PHE A 338 36.14 -24.07 4.16
N GLU A 339 36.13 -23.17 3.19
CA GLU A 339 37.17 -22.17 3.06
C GLU A 339 36.52 -20.82 3.39
N ALA A 340 36.90 -20.32 4.56
CA ALA A 340 36.66 -18.97 4.99
C ALA A 340 37.89 -18.18 4.56
N ASP A 341 37.75 -17.37 3.52
CA ASP A 341 38.56 -16.19 3.23
C ASP A 341 37.82 -15.41 2.12
N ASP A 342 37.95 -14.08 2.11
CA ASP A 342 37.17 -13.06 1.36
C ASP A 342 35.82 -12.65 1.98
N PHE A 343 35.90 -12.02 3.15
CA PHE A 343 34.82 -11.22 3.73
C PHE A 343 35.33 -9.80 3.98
N ILE A 344 35.04 -8.87 3.07
CA ILE A 344 34.89 -7.41 3.28
C ILE A 344 34.46 -6.78 1.94
N GLU A 345 33.61 -5.75 2.04
CA GLU A 345 33.00 -4.93 0.98
C GLU A 345 31.69 -5.45 0.34
N MET A 346 30.56 -4.89 0.79
CA MET A 346 29.51 -4.48 -0.15
C MET A 346 28.54 -3.46 0.46
N VAL A 347 28.58 -2.24 -0.09
CA VAL A 347 27.58 -1.17 0.04
C VAL A 347 26.80 -1.13 -1.28
N SER A 348 25.48 -0.91 -1.24
CA SER A 348 24.75 -0.34 -2.37
C SER A 348 23.99 0.91 -1.93
N ALA A 349 24.18 2.00 -2.68
CA ALA A 349 23.53 3.30 -2.51
C ALA A 349 22.60 3.59 -3.70
N THR A 350 21.58 4.42 -3.49
CA THR A 350 20.96 5.26 -4.53
C THR A 350 20.72 6.66 -3.97
N SER A 351 20.91 7.67 -4.82
CA SER A 351 21.01 9.09 -4.46
C SER A 351 19.68 9.84 -4.50
N ALA A 352 19.68 10.96 -3.77
CA ALA A 352 18.79 12.12 -3.74
C ALA A 352 17.68 12.15 -2.68
N GLN A 353 16.90 11.09 -2.43
CA GLN A 353 15.86 11.10 -1.37
C GLN A 353 15.72 9.71 -0.74
N GLY A 354 16.41 9.46 0.38
CA GLY A 354 16.41 8.15 1.02
C GLY A 354 15.07 7.85 1.71
N ARG A 355 14.40 6.75 1.34
CA ARG A 355 13.29 6.17 2.11
C ARG A 355 13.58 4.71 2.41
N ILE A 356 13.47 4.31 3.67
CA ILE A 356 13.74 2.94 4.10
C ILE A 356 12.45 2.30 4.61
N HIS A 357 12.03 1.22 3.95
CA HIS A 357 10.93 0.38 4.41
C HIS A 357 11.47 -1.02 4.74
N LEU A 358 11.55 -1.35 6.04
CA LEU A 358 11.91 -2.69 6.51
C LEU A 358 10.65 -3.39 7.04
N VAL A 359 10.32 -4.55 6.45
CA VAL A 359 9.18 -5.39 6.85
C VAL A 359 9.69 -6.81 7.16
N CYS A 360 9.47 -7.29 8.39
CA CYS A 360 9.88 -8.64 8.82
C CYS A 360 8.67 -9.61 8.82
N PRO A 361 8.73 -10.77 8.12
CA PRO A 361 7.64 -11.75 8.01
C PRO A 361 7.47 -12.70 9.23
N ASP A 362 6.27 -13.28 9.35
CA ASP A 362 5.72 -14.10 10.46
C ASP A 362 6.32 -15.52 10.58
N LYS A 363 6.28 -16.12 11.78
CA LYS A 363 6.76 -17.47 12.13
C LYS A 363 5.59 -18.39 12.53
N GLN A 364 5.46 -19.55 11.88
CA GLN A 364 4.88 -20.76 12.48
C GLN A 364 5.85 -21.96 12.31
N LYS A 365 6.11 -22.66 13.44
CA LYS A 365 6.84 -23.94 13.70
C LYS A 365 7.54 -24.60 12.49
N LYS A 366 8.81 -25.02 12.51
CA LYS A 366 9.66 -25.75 13.48
C LYS A 366 11.13 -25.37 13.19
N ILE A 367 12.00 -25.49 14.18
CA ILE A 367 13.40 -25.02 14.24
C ILE A 367 14.20 -25.35 12.97
N SER A 368 14.62 -24.32 12.22
CA SER A 368 15.86 -24.32 11.40
C SER A 368 16.26 -22.97 10.76
N SER A 369 15.46 -21.90 10.82
CA SER A 369 15.86 -20.61 10.21
C SER A 369 15.99 -19.47 11.22
N LEU A 370 17.14 -19.39 11.93
CA LEU A 370 17.57 -18.22 12.72
C LEU A 370 18.24 -17.12 11.85
N ILE A 371 18.52 -17.40 10.58
CA ILE A 371 19.46 -16.62 9.75
C ILE A 371 18.97 -15.19 9.42
N GLY A 372 17.65 -14.91 9.42
CA GLY A 372 17.12 -13.61 8.96
C GLY A 372 17.24 -12.45 9.96
N VAL A 373 17.03 -12.71 11.25
CA VAL A 373 17.09 -11.67 12.29
C VAL A 373 18.51 -11.54 12.83
N ASP A 374 19.23 -12.65 12.96
CA ASP A 374 20.63 -12.63 13.36
C ASP A 374 21.49 -11.89 12.33
N CYS A 375 21.23 -12.05 11.02
CA CYS A 375 21.99 -11.31 10.00
C CYS A 375 21.71 -9.80 10.05
N LEU A 376 20.47 -9.37 10.31
CA LEU A 376 20.12 -7.94 10.45
C LEU A 376 20.64 -7.35 11.77
N VAL A 377 20.57 -8.10 12.86
CA VAL A 377 21.10 -7.72 14.18
C VAL A 377 22.62 -7.72 14.17
N GLN A 378 23.29 -8.67 13.50
CA GLN A 378 24.74 -8.65 13.29
C GLN A 378 25.16 -7.49 12.38
N LEU A 379 24.41 -7.19 11.31
CA LEU A 379 24.62 -5.99 10.49
C LEU A 379 24.57 -4.68 11.29
N LEU A 380 23.72 -4.64 12.33
CA LEU A 380 23.51 -3.46 13.18
C LEU A 380 24.41 -3.44 14.43
N ARG A 381 24.91 -4.60 14.88
CA ARG A 381 25.81 -4.76 16.02
C ARG A 381 27.29 -4.68 15.65
N GLY A 382 27.65 -4.97 14.40
CA GLY A 382 29.01 -4.89 13.90
C GLY A 382 29.53 -3.46 13.78
N GLY A 383 29.68 -2.75 14.91
CA GLY A 383 30.54 -1.58 15.13
C GLY A 383 30.21 -0.28 14.39
N GLU A 384 29.74 -0.32 13.15
CA GLU A 384 29.51 0.84 12.32
C GLU A 384 28.24 0.63 11.49
N ASN A 385 27.14 1.28 11.90
CA ASN A 385 25.98 1.42 11.02
C ASN A 385 26.31 2.51 9.98
N VAL A 386 27.26 2.20 9.09
CA VAL A 386 27.77 3.06 8.01
C VAL A 386 26.61 3.63 7.20
N PHE A 387 25.54 2.87 7.06
CA PHE A 387 24.34 3.27 6.33
C PHE A 387 23.60 4.45 7.00
N VAL A 388 23.25 4.34 8.28
CA VAL A 388 22.59 5.44 9.01
C VAL A 388 23.50 6.66 9.07
N LYS A 389 24.81 6.49 9.30
CA LYS A 389 25.77 7.59 9.26
C LYS A 389 25.84 8.27 7.88
N LYS A 390 25.85 7.50 6.79
CA LYS A 390 25.98 8.01 5.41
C LYS A 390 24.72 8.71 4.91
N HIS A 391 23.55 8.21 5.28
CA HIS A 391 22.26 8.76 4.86
C HIS A 391 21.60 9.64 5.92
N ALA A 392 22.29 9.91 7.02
CA ALA A 392 21.74 10.67 8.14
C ALA A 392 21.17 12.02 7.65
N ALA A 393 21.93 12.68 6.78
CA ALA A 393 21.57 13.97 6.21
C ALA A 393 20.44 13.96 5.18
N THR A 394 20.02 12.80 4.63
CA THR A 394 19.06 12.73 3.50
C THR A 394 17.87 11.80 3.75
N LEU A 395 17.81 11.16 4.92
CA LEU A 395 16.74 10.22 5.24
C LEU A 395 15.45 10.97 5.58
N GLU A 396 14.48 10.96 4.67
CA GLU A 396 13.19 11.65 4.87
C GLU A 396 12.14 10.77 5.58
N SER A 397 12.21 9.45 5.41
CA SER A 397 11.19 8.52 5.90
C SER A 397 11.78 7.22 6.42
N LEU A 398 11.37 6.84 7.62
CA LEU A 398 11.73 5.60 8.30
C LEU A 398 10.47 4.79 8.62
N SER A 399 10.37 3.58 8.05
CA SER A 399 9.25 2.67 8.30
C SER A 399 9.76 1.32 8.82
N LEU A 400 9.54 1.06 10.11
CA LEU A 400 9.86 -0.18 10.80
C LEU A 400 8.57 -0.94 11.11
N LYS A 401 8.22 -1.94 10.29
CA LYS A 401 6.97 -2.70 10.46
C LYS A 401 7.27 -4.14 10.87
N THR A 402 6.51 -4.63 11.84
CA THR A 402 6.45 -6.07 12.13
C THR A 402 5.22 -6.66 11.44
N THR A 403 5.35 -7.84 10.84
CA THR A 403 4.16 -8.67 10.62
C THR A 403 3.91 -9.51 11.87
N ARG A 404 2.67 -9.97 12.07
CA ARG A 404 2.20 -10.53 13.34
C ARG A 404 2.99 -11.77 13.80
N CYS A 405 4.15 -11.65 14.45
CA CYS A 405 4.77 -12.81 15.11
C CYS A 405 3.81 -13.41 16.14
N ALA A 406 3.34 -14.63 15.91
CA ALA A 406 2.74 -15.45 16.96
C ALA A 406 3.82 -15.76 17.98
N VAL A 407 3.87 -15.00 19.08
CA VAL A 407 4.74 -15.25 20.23
C VAL A 407 4.19 -16.47 20.98
N HIS A 408 4.37 -17.66 20.40
CA HIS A 408 4.05 -18.94 21.02
C HIS A 408 5.28 -19.85 21.11
N SER A 409 6.48 -19.28 20.98
CA SER A 409 7.73 -20.01 21.18
C SER A 409 8.54 -19.31 22.26
N GLU A 410 8.64 -19.96 23.44
CA GLU A 410 9.46 -19.56 24.59
C GLU A 410 10.98 -19.48 24.29
N ARG A 411 11.41 -19.74 23.04
CA ARG A 411 12.82 -19.85 22.65
C ARG A 411 13.32 -18.77 21.70
N VAL A 412 12.59 -17.66 21.53
CA VAL A 412 13.10 -16.53 20.72
C VAL A 412 13.97 -15.64 21.61
N ALA A 413 15.22 -15.41 21.22
CA ALA A 413 16.13 -14.52 21.96
C ALA A 413 15.48 -13.14 22.17
N PRO A 414 15.60 -12.52 23.36
CA PRO A 414 14.99 -11.21 23.67
C PRO A 414 15.34 -10.11 22.66
N GLU A 415 16.51 -10.21 22.05
CA GLU A 415 17.06 -9.29 21.06
C GLU A 415 16.29 -9.32 19.73
N CYS A 416 15.81 -10.52 19.34
CA CYS A 416 14.93 -10.68 18.18
C CYS A 416 13.53 -10.13 18.44
N ILE A 417 13.10 -10.08 19.70
CA ILE A 417 11.77 -9.59 20.09
C ILE A 417 11.78 -8.06 20.09
N ASN A 418 12.84 -7.43 20.59
CA ASN A 418 12.98 -5.97 20.72
C ASN A 418 13.85 -5.34 19.62
N TRP A 419 13.84 -5.90 18.41
CA TRP A 419 14.72 -5.46 17.32
C TRP A 419 14.44 -4.01 16.91
N ILE A 420 13.17 -3.57 16.94
CA ILE A 420 12.79 -2.18 16.64
C ILE A 420 13.41 -1.22 17.67
N GLN A 421 13.28 -1.52 18.96
CA GLN A 421 13.86 -0.72 20.03
C GLN A 421 15.38 -0.70 19.93
N THR A 422 15.99 -1.82 19.53
CA THR A 422 17.44 -1.92 19.30
C THR A 422 17.89 -1.04 18.14
N ILE A 423 17.14 -1.03 17.02
CA ILE A 423 17.41 -0.13 15.89
C ILE A 423 17.28 1.33 16.31
N LEU A 424 16.17 1.70 16.95
CA LEU A 424 15.93 3.09 17.35
C LEU A 424 16.96 3.56 18.39
N SER A 425 17.35 2.70 19.33
CA SER A 425 18.41 2.99 20.31
C SER A 425 19.77 3.11 19.63
N SER A 426 20.08 2.27 18.65
CA SER A 426 21.33 2.31 17.90
C SER A 426 21.42 3.59 17.06
N ILE A 427 20.36 3.95 16.35
CA ILE A 427 20.26 5.24 15.63
C ILE A 427 20.48 6.38 16.63
N ARG A 428 19.79 6.38 17.77
CA ARG A 428 19.95 7.42 18.80
C ARG A 428 21.37 7.49 19.40
N ALA A 429 21.98 6.34 19.73
CA ALA A 429 23.30 6.29 20.34
C ALA A 429 24.36 6.84 19.37
N GLN A 430 24.25 6.48 18.10
CA GLN A 430 25.14 6.99 17.05
C GLN A 430 24.95 8.48 16.83
N THR A 431 23.74 9.00 16.99
CA THR A 431 23.46 10.43 16.89
C THR A 431 23.79 11.23 18.15
N ALA A 432 24.17 10.61 19.27
CA ALA A 432 24.60 11.32 20.48
C ALA A 432 26.11 11.69 20.50
N GLY A 433 26.98 10.91 19.86
CA GLY A 433 28.45 11.01 20.03
C GLY A 433 29.23 12.12 19.31
N SER A 434 28.60 12.99 18.52
CA SER A 434 29.21 14.10 17.77
C SER A 434 28.46 15.43 17.99
N GLY A 435 28.86 16.19 19.01
CA GLY A 435 28.49 17.59 19.25
C GLY A 435 27.17 18.12 18.67
N GLY A 436 26.07 18.01 19.41
CA GLY A 436 25.00 19.02 19.46
C GLY A 436 23.97 19.17 18.32
N GLY A 437 24.08 18.49 17.18
CA GLY A 437 23.09 18.61 16.08
C GLY A 437 22.09 17.44 16.01
N SER A 438 20.82 17.72 15.68
CA SER A 438 19.84 16.68 15.28
C SER A 438 20.32 16.03 13.98
N ARG A 439 20.69 14.74 14.06
CA ARG A 439 21.48 14.11 12.98
C ARG A 439 20.68 13.39 11.90
N LEU A 440 19.36 13.33 12.02
CA LEU A 440 18.49 13.06 10.88
C LEU A 440 17.70 14.33 10.56
N PRO A 441 18.38 15.41 10.07
CA PRO A 441 17.76 16.72 9.89
C PRO A 441 16.58 16.68 8.91
N GLU A 442 16.58 15.73 7.98
CA GLU A 442 15.53 15.59 6.98
C GLU A 442 14.44 14.58 7.37
N LEU A 443 14.52 13.91 8.53
CA LEU A 443 13.54 12.89 8.90
C LEU A 443 12.17 13.52 9.19
N GLN A 444 11.26 13.34 8.25
CA GLN A 444 9.92 13.93 8.26
C GLN A 444 8.83 12.89 8.56
N HIS A 445 9.06 11.61 8.26
CA HIS A 445 8.05 10.57 8.38
C HIS A 445 8.56 9.37 9.15
N VAL A 446 7.82 8.94 10.18
CA VAL A 446 8.16 7.76 10.99
C VAL A 446 6.94 6.84 11.11
N ALA A 447 7.09 5.58 10.71
CA ALA A 447 6.10 4.53 10.92
C ALA A 447 6.72 3.38 11.72
N VAL A 448 6.21 3.11 12.93
CA VAL A 448 6.77 2.11 13.84
C VAL A 448 5.69 1.15 14.33
N ALA A 449 5.94 -0.14 14.16
CA ALA A 449 5.19 -1.20 14.80
C ALA A 449 5.58 -1.32 16.28
N LEU A 450 4.60 -1.16 17.17
CA LEU A 450 4.77 -1.23 18.62
C LEU A 450 4.73 -2.69 19.11
N ARG A 451 5.73 -3.48 18.71
CA ARG A 451 5.92 -4.85 19.19
C ARG A 451 7.25 -5.03 19.95
N PRO A 452 7.31 -5.97 20.91
CA PRO A 452 6.18 -6.70 21.50
C PRO A 452 5.20 -5.77 22.23
N LEU A 453 3.95 -6.19 22.43
CA LEU A 453 2.89 -5.36 23.05
C LEU A 453 3.28 -4.81 24.43
N LYS A 454 4.15 -5.52 25.17
CA LYS A 454 4.63 -5.12 26.50
C LYS A 454 5.95 -4.35 26.47
N ALA A 455 6.51 -4.07 25.29
CA ALA A 455 7.75 -3.30 25.22
C ALA A 455 7.56 -1.91 25.84
N PRO A 456 8.55 -1.42 26.59
CA PRO A 456 8.47 -0.10 27.16
C PRO A 456 8.56 0.96 26.05
N LEU A 457 7.68 1.96 26.12
CA LEU A 457 7.56 2.99 25.07
C LEU A 457 8.63 4.09 25.18
N HIS A 458 9.43 4.13 26.25
CA HIS A 458 10.42 5.19 26.48
C HIS A 458 11.44 5.29 25.34
N VAL A 459 11.90 4.18 24.76
CA VAL A 459 12.84 4.21 23.62
C VAL A 459 12.25 4.92 22.41
N ILE A 460 10.97 4.68 22.14
CA ILE A 460 10.25 5.28 21.02
C ILE A 460 9.96 6.76 21.32
N SER A 461 9.51 7.06 22.54
CA SER A 461 9.31 8.43 23.01
C SER A 461 10.59 9.24 22.87
N ASP A 462 11.72 8.73 23.36
CA ASP A 462 13.00 9.40 23.31
C ASP A 462 13.49 9.60 21.87
N PHE A 463 13.28 8.60 21.00
CA PHE A 463 13.59 8.71 19.58
C PHE A 463 12.75 9.81 18.91
N LEU A 464 11.44 9.85 19.18
CA LEU A 464 10.55 10.87 18.62
C LEU A 464 10.86 12.27 19.18
N ALA A 465 11.21 12.37 20.46
CA ALA A 465 11.66 13.61 21.10
C ALA A 465 12.93 14.16 20.44
N ALA A 466 13.88 13.30 20.10
CA ALA A 466 15.11 13.70 19.42
C ALA A 466 14.89 14.23 17.99
N HIS A 467 13.72 13.96 17.38
CA HIS A 467 13.36 14.37 16.02
C HIS A 467 12.08 15.22 15.97
N SER A 468 11.63 15.77 17.09
CA SER A 468 10.32 16.43 17.18
C SER A 468 10.20 17.69 16.33
N THR A 469 11.34 18.33 16.00
CA THR A 469 11.42 19.54 15.18
C THR A 469 11.31 19.26 13.68
N THR A 470 11.63 18.05 13.22
CA THR A 470 11.65 17.68 11.79
C THR A 470 10.45 16.83 11.39
N LEU A 471 9.88 16.07 12.34
CA LEU A 471 8.80 15.14 12.07
C LEU A 471 7.49 15.84 11.69
N LYS A 472 6.98 15.49 10.50
CA LYS A 472 5.68 15.91 9.95
C LYS A 472 4.61 14.84 10.07
N SER A 473 4.99 13.56 10.10
CA SER A 473 4.05 12.43 10.16
C SER A 473 4.55 11.31 11.08
N ILE A 474 3.66 10.82 11.94
CA ILE A 474 3.92 9.67 12.82
C ILE A 474 2.81 8.64 12.67
N THR A 475 3.18 7.38 12.43
CA THR A 475 2.28 6.23 12.44
C THR A 475 2.75 5.21 13.47
N LEU A 476 1.97 4.99 14.52
CA LEU A 476 2.21 3.94 15.52
C LEU A 476 1.18 2.83 15.34
N MET A 477 1.68 1.63 15.01
CA MET A 477 0.85 0.49 14.63
C MET A 477 1.05 -0.72 15.55
N ASP A 478 0.20 -1.74 15.40
CA ASP A 478 0.21 -3.04 16.09
C ASP A 478 -0.13 -3.09 17.60
N ARG A 479 0.05 -2.01 18.37
CA ARG A 479 -0.39 -1.92 19.78
C ARG A 479 -1.50 -0.89 19.92
N ALA A 480 -2.59 -1.27 20.58
CA ALA A 480 -3.61 -0.33 21.01
C ALA A 480 -3.07 0.47 22.22
N LEU A 481 -3.07 1.79 22.09
CA LEU A 481 -2.56 2.70 23.11
C LEU A 481 -3.71 3.17 23.98
N ASN A 482 -3.50 3.08 25.29
CA ASN A 482 -4.35 3.76 26.26
C ASN A 482 -3.90 5.22 26.43
N LEU A 483 -4.66 6.00 27.20
CA LEU A 483 -4.34 7.41 27.44
C LEU A 483 -2.94 7.60 28.07
N PRO A 484 -2.52 6.83 29.09
CA PRO A 484 -1.14 6.87 29.60
C PRO A 484 -0.06 6.61 28.55
N ASP A 485 -0.25 5.63 27.66
CA ASP A 485 0.71 5.31 26.60
C ASP A 485 0.85 6.49 25.62
N VAL A 486 -0.27 7.11 25.23
CA VAL A 486 -0.24 8.30 24.37
C VAL A 486 0.39 9.49 25.09
N CYS A 487 0.10 9.68 26.38
CA CYS A 487 0.77 10.66 27.23
C CYS A 487 2.26 10.37 27.42
N ALA A 488 2.73 9.13 27.26
CA ALA A 488 4.14 8.79 27.35
C ALA A 488 4.89 9.06 26.03
N VAL A 489 4.23 8.92 24.88
CA VAL A 489 4.86 9.06 23.56
C VAL A 489 4.80 10.49 23.00
N LEU A 490 3.74 11.24 23.31
CA LEU A 490 3.55 12.61 22.82
C LEU A 490 4.15 13.77 23.63
N PRO A 491 4.78 13.63 24.82
CA PRO A 491 5.44 14.76 25.50
C PRO A 491 6.46 15.48 24.62
N ALA A 492 7.13 14.72 23.74
CA ALA A 492 8.02 15.20 22.70
C ALA A 492 7.45 16.34 21.84
N PHE A 493 6.12 16.40 21.71
CA PHE A 493 5.39 17.32 20.85
C PHE A 493 4.49 18.27 21.64
N SER A 494 4.76 18.50 22.93
CA SER A 494 3.97 19.46 23.69
C SER A 494 4.63 20.82 23.88
N THR A 495 3.84 21.86 23.65
CA THR A 495 4.14 23.28 23.95
C THR A 495 4.00 23.67 25.42
N THR A 496 3.56 22.79 26.32
CA THR A 496 3.16 23.17 27.70
C THR A 496 4.23 22.99 28.78
N GLY A 497 5.46 22.62 28.41
CA GLY A 497 6.59 22.65 29.34
C GLY A 497 7.19 24.05 29.39
N GLY A 498 7.03 24.78 30.50
CA GLY A 498 7.52 26.15 30.73
C GLY A 498 9.05 26.33 30.76
N SER A 499 9.81 25.53 30.01
CA SER A 499 11.23 25.77 29.79
C SER A 499 11.39 26.85 28.72
N ALA A 500 11.98 27.99 29.10
CA ALA A 500 12.18 29.17 28.27
C ALA A 500 13.00 28.93 26.98
N LEU A 501 13.57 27.73 26.79
CA LEU A 501 14.31 27.34 25.58
C LEU A 501 13.43 26.73 24.47
N ALA A 502 12.12 26.54 24.67
CA ALA A 502 11.22 25.93 23.68
C ALA A 502 10.49 26.92 22.75
N GLN A 503 10.77 28.23 22.84
CA GLN A 503 9.97 29.26 22.15
C GLN A 503 10.22 29.44 20.64
N HIS A 504 11.18 28.77 20.02
CA HIS A 504 11.52 29.01 18.60
C HIS A 504 11.44 27.81 17.65
N GLY A 505 11.01 26.63 18.09
CA GLY A 505 10.82 25.47 17.22
C GLY A 505 9.34 25.18 16.96
N SER A 506 8.74 25.83 15.96
CA SER A 506 7.38 25.54 15.48
C SER A 506 7.23 24.03 15.22
N MET A 507 6.40 23.34 16.01
CA MET A 507 6.14 21.91 15.84
C MET A 507 5.45 21.63 14.50
N LEU A 508 6.07 20.76 13.69
CA LEU A 508 5.65 20.47 12.32
C LEU A 508 4.73 19.25 12.18
N LEU A 509 4.31 18.61 13.28
CA LEU A 509 3.51 17.39 13.19
C LEU A 509 2.12 17.68 12.60
N ARG A 510 1.95 17.30 11.33
CA ARG A 510 0.72 17.50 10.54
C ARG A 510 -0.14 16.25 10.47
N SER A 511 0.45 15.06 10.60
CA SER A 511 -0.26 13.79 10.48
C SER A 511 0.09 12.84 11.63
N LEU A 512 -0.94 12.25 12.23
CA LEU A 512 -0.81 11.29 13.31
C LEU A 512 -1.77 10.12 13.10
N GLU A 513 -1.22 8.92 12.99
CA GLU A 513 -1.98 7.67 12.93
C GLU A 513 -1.66 6.83 14.16
N LEU A 514 -2.70 6.54 14.96
CA LEU A 514 -2.60 5.77 16.19
C LEU A 514 -3.67 4.68 16.21
N ARG A 515 -3.31 3.55 16.81
CA ARG A 515 -4.28 2.54 17.25
C ARG A 515 -4.56 2.77 18.73
N ILE A 516 -5.82 2.96 19.11
CA ILE A 516 -6.20 3.30 20.49
C ILE A 516 -7.24 2.33 21.06
N ASP A 517 -7.16 2.12 22.38
CA ASP A 517 -8.06 1.22 23.10
C ASP A 517 -9.48 1.77 23.23
N ALA A 518 -9.59 3.08 23.45
CA ALA A 518 -10.87 3.74 23.69
C ALA A 518 -10.76 5.22 23.32
N LEU A 519 -11.77 5.72 22.60
CA LEU A 519 -11.93 7.15 22.35
C LEU A 519 -12.63 7.78 23.55
N SER A 520 -11.94 8.65 24.28
CA SER A 520 -12.53 9.45 25.37
C SER A 520 -12.51 10.94 25.04
N PRO A 521 -13.43 11.75 25.60
CA PRO A 521 -13.36 13.21 25.47
C PRO A 521 -12.01 13.78 25.94
N ASN A 522 -11.43 13.19 26.99
CA ASN A 522 -10.11 13.56 27.51
C ASN A 522 -9.00 13.29 26.50
N PHE A 523 -9.09 12.22 25.71
CA PHE A 523 -8.16 11.92 24.65
C PHE A 523 -8.19 12.98 23.55
N LEU A 524 -9.38 13.33 23.04
CA LEU A 524 -9.54 14.34 21.99
C LEU A 524 -9.11 15.73 22.48
N SER A 525 -9.48 16.09 23.71
CA SER A 525 -9.04 17.34 24.34
C SER A 525 -7.51 17.39 24.49
N LEU A 526 -6.88 16.28 24.89
CA LEU A 526 -5.43 16.17 24.96
C LEU A 526 -4.80 16.35 23.58
N MET A 527 -5.32 15.70 22.53
CA MET A 527 -4.79 15.84 21.16
C MET A 527 -4.92 17.27 20.65
N ALA A 528 -6.09 17.89 20.81
CA ALA A 528 -6.32 19.27 20.39
C ALA A 528 -5.39 20.26 21.12
N ARG A 529 -5.15 20.05 22.42
CA ARG A 529 -4.26 20.91 23.22
C ARG A 529 -2.78 20.68 22.91
N ARG A 530 -2.37 19.43 22.70
CA ARG A 530 -0.95 19.08 22.52
C ARG A 530 -0.49 19.25 21.07
N LEU A 531 -1.38 19.08 20.09
CA LEU A 531 -1.06 19.07 18.66
C LEU A 531 -1.93 20.06 17.88
N PRO A 532 -1.81 21.37 18.15
CA PRO A 532 -2.68 22.40 17.54
C PRO A 532 -2.52 22.53 16.02
N HIS A 533 -1.44 22.00 15.44
CA HIS A 533 -1.14 22.06 14.00
C HIS A 533 -1.46 20.75 13.26
N LEU A 534 -2.12 19.80 13.93
CA LEU A 534 -2.45 18.53 13.33
C LEU A 534 -3.52 18.70 12.24
N GLN A 535 -3.18 18.35 11.00
CA GLN A 535 -4.05 18.44 9.83
C GLN A 535 -4.79 17.12 9.57
N SER A 536 -4.18 15.99 9.95
CA SER A 536 -4.72 14.66 9.76
C SER A 536 -4.56 13.84 11.05
N LEU A 537 -5.68 13.30 11.55
CA LEU A 537 -5.71 12.38 12.68
C LEU A 537 -6.44 11.12 12.24
N LYS A 538 -5.73 9.99 12.22
CA LYS A 538 -6.30 8.68 11.94
C LYS A 538 -6.26 7.82 13.21
N LEU A 539 -7.43 7.40 13.67
CA LEU A 539 -7.58 6.58 14.87
C LEU A 539 -8.16 5.22 14.50
N ASP A 540 -7.39 4.16 14.76
CA ASP A 540 -7.84 2.77 14.66
C ASP A 540 -8.32 2.31 16.05
N LEU A 541 -9.65 2.20 16.22
CA LEU A 541 -10.28 1.83 17.49
C LEU A 541 -10.34 0.30 17.63
N VAL A 542 -9.74 -0.24 18.69
CA VAL A 542 -9.81 -1.68 18.97
C VAL A 542 -11.05 -1.99 19.77
N ASP A 543 -11.96 -2.77 19.19
CA ASP A 543 -13.11 -3.29 19.91
C ASP A 543 -12.64 -4.34 20.94
N ARG A 544 -12.64 -3.96 22.22
CA ARG A 544 -12.24 -4.84 23.33
C ARG A 544 -13.18 -6.04 23.51
N THR A 545 -14.36 -6.03 22.90
CA THR A 545 -15.27 -7.19 22.98
C THR A 545 -14.71 -8.43 22.27
N GLN A 546 -13.80 -8.26 21.30
CA GLN A 546 -13.22 -9.37 20.53
C GLN A 546 -11.96 -10.02 21.14
N MET A 547 -11.40 -9.48 22.23
CA MET A 547 -10.14 -9.96 22.83
C MET A 547 -10.34 -10.83 24.10
N SER A 548 -11.58 -11.18 24.43
CA SER A 548 -11.92 -12.04 25.58
C SER A 548 -12.18 -13.51 25.22
N GLY A 549 -11.81 -13.93 24.00
CA GLY A 549 -11.94 -15.31 23.50
C GLY A 549 -10.62 -16.06 23.48
#